data_AF-A0A1V1X0K6-F1
#
_entry.id   AF-A0A1V1X0K6-F1
#
_cell.length_a   1.000
_cell.length_b   1.000
_cell.length_c   1.000
_cell.angle_alpha   90.00
_cell.angle_beta   90.00
_cell.angle_gamma   90.00
#
_symmetry.space_group_name_H-M   'P 1'
#
loop_
_entity.id
_entity.type
_entity.pdbx_description
1 polymer ?
#
loop_
_entity_poly.entity_id
_entity_poly.type
_entity_poly.pdbx_seq_one_letter_code
_entity_poly.pdbx_strand_id
1 'polypeptide(L)'
;MASVPCPACSTFFVPRNKAQSFCSEPGCQRARKALWQKQKLASDPDYKEGQRLSQKKWLQNNPGYWKKYRRRNPEKAGRNRSLQKIRNMKQPHPPKPSKTIGIAKMDARKSSLQSLSGQYWLVPTVAKMDAVKIFIATVPVNPP
;
A
#
# COMPACT_ATOMS: atom_id res chain seq x y z
N MET A 1 21.62 30.05 17.44
CA MET A 1 21.96 28.66 17.06
C MET A 1 22.65 28.71 15.71
N ALA A 2 23.66 27.88 15.47
CA ALA A 2 24.29 27.80 14.16
C ALA A 2 23.31 27.23 13.12
N SER A 3 23.52 27.59 11.85
CA SER A 3 22.73 27.02 10.76
C SER A 3 23.13 25.55 10.54
N VAL A 4 22.15 24.69 10.34
CA VAL A 4 22.35 23.25 10.11
C VAL A 4 21.62 22.80 8.84
N PRO A 5 22.16 21.82 8.09
CA PRO A 5 21.53 21.31 6.88
C PRO A 5 20.31 20.43 7.23
N CYS A 6 19.20 20.58 6.50
CA CYS A 6 18.05 19.70 6.65
C CYS A 6 18.27 18.35 5.93
N PRO A 7 18.10 17.19 6.59
CA PRO A 7 18.28 15.88 5.96
C PRO A 7 17.32 15.56 4.80
N ALA A 8 16.18 16.27 4.70
CA ALA A 8 15.16 15.99 3.69
C ALA A 8 15.32 16.83 2.41
N CYS A 9 15.72 18.09 2.53
CA CYS A 9 15.81 19.02 1.40
C CYS A 9 17.20 19.63 1.21
N SER A 10 18.16 19.27 2.06
CA SER A 10 19.54 19.78 2.08
C SER A 10 19.69 21.30 2.27
N THR A 11 18.60 22.02 2.45
CA THR A 11 18.62 23.46 2.74
C THR A 11 19.08 23.70 4.17
N PHE A 12 20.00 24.65 4.33
CA PHE A 12 20.44 25.14 5.63
C PHE A 12 19.33 25.94 6.31
N PHE A 13 19.10 25.69 7.61
CA PHE A 13 18.12 26.42 8.40
C PHE A 13 18.64 26.68 9.81
N VAL A 14 18.05 27.64 10.52
CA VAL A 14 18.37 27.90 11.94
C VAL A 14 17.37 27.14 12.81
N PRO A 15 17.80 26.14 13.61
CA PRO A 15 16.92 25.42 14.53
C PRO A 15 16.30 26.34 15.59
N ARG A 16 15.04 26.10 15.97
CA ARG A 16 14.41 26.76 17.11
C ARG A 16 14.84 26.16 18.46
N ASN A 17 15.21 24.89 18.46
CA ASN A 17 15.74 24.18 19.63
C ASN A 17 16.81 23.18 19.21
N LYS A 18 17.61 22.70 20.18
CA LYS A 18 18.72 21.77 19.95
C LYS A 18 18.27 20.42 19.34
N ALA A 19 17.01 20.05 19.50
CA ALA A 19 16.46 18.80 19.00
C ALA A 19 15.88 18.89 17.57
N GLN A 20 15.77 20.11 17.00
CA GLN A 20 15.18 20.30 15.69
C GLN A 20 16.20 19.97 14.59
N SER A 21 16.07 18.78 14.01
CA SER A 21 16.92 18.29 12.90
C SER A 21 16.36 18.52 11.50
N PHE A 22 15.08 18.90 11.36
CA PHE A 22 14.46 19.19 10.06
C PHE A 22 13.96 20.64 10.01
N CYS A 23 14.06 21.26 8.84
CA CYS A 23 13.50 22.60 8.61
C CYS A 23 11.96 22.59 8.73
N SER A 24 11.35 23.77 8.88
CA SER A 24 9.90 23.89 9.11
C SER A 24 9.02 23.56 7.90
N GLU A 25 9.63 23.32 6.74
CA GLU A 25 8.93 23.00 5.50
C GLU A 25 8.01 21.78 5.66
N PRO A 26 6.72 21.85 5.28
CA PRO A 26 5.77 20.75 5.44
C PRO A 26 6.21 19.42 4.80
N GLY A 27 6.94 19.46 3.68
CA GLY A 27 7.56 18.26 3.09
C GLY A 27 8.56 17.59 4.04
N CYS A 28 9.48 18.38 4.59
CA CYS A 28 10.53 17.93 5.50
C CYS A 28 9.97 17.43 6.84
N GLN A 29 8.95 18.11 7.37
CA GLN A 29 8.26 17.67 8.59
C GLN A 29 7.48 16.36 8.40
N ARG A 30 6.90 16.13 7.22
CA ARG A 30 6.30 14.82 6.88
C ARG A 30 7.38 13.72 6.84
N ALA A 31 8.53 13.99 6.22
CA ALA A 31 9.66 13.05 6.18
C ALA A 31 10.16 12.71 7.58
N ARG A 32 10.33 13.72 8.46
CA ARG A 32 10.70 13.52 9.87
C ARG A 32 9.73 12.60 10.62
N LYS A 33 8.43 12.87 10.53
CA LYS A 33 7.39 12.07 11.21
C LYS A 33 7.38 10.63 10.68
N ALA A 34 7.53 10.44 9.37
CA ALA A 34 7.60 9.12 8.75
C ALA A 34 8.84 8.34 9.21
N LEU A 35 10.01 8.99 9.30
CA LEU A 35 11.24 8.38 9.80
C LEU A 35 11.08 7.94 11.26
N TRP A 36 10.57 8.83 12.12
CA TRP A 36 10.31 8.52 13.52
C TRP A 36 9.35 7.33 13.65
N GLN A 37 8.26 7.31 12.88
CA GLN A 37 7.30 6.21 12.92
C GLN A 37 7.94 4.89 12.48
N LYS A 38 8.76 4.90 11.42
CA LYS A 38 9.48 3.72 10.94
C LYS A 38 10.44 3.19 12.01
N GLN A 39 11.21 4.07 12.65
CA GLN A 39 12.13 3.70 13.72
C GLN A 39 11.37 3.13 14.91
N LYS A 40 10.29 3.79 15.35
CA LYS A 40 9.46 3.31 16.45
C LYS A 40 8.86 1.93 16.17
N LEU A 41 8.31 1.71 14.99
CA LEU A 41 7.78 0.39 14.62
C LEU A 41 8.85 -0.71 14.54
N ALA A 42 10.12 -0.35 14.34
CA ALA A 42 11.22 -1.29 14.29
C ALA A 42 11.80 -1.58 15.68
N SER A 43 11.88 -0.58 16.56
CA SER A 43 12.53 -0.69 17.87
C SER A 43 11.59 -1.05 19.02
N ASP A 44 10.29 -0.80 18.88
CA ASP A 44 9.31 -0.80 19.98
C ASP A 44 8.17 -1.79 19.66
N PRO A 45 8.29 -3.07 20.09
CA PRO A 45 7.29 -4.11 19.83
C PRO A 45 5.91 -3.78 20.42
N ASP A 46 5.87 -3.20 21.62
CA ASP A 46 4.62 -2.85 22.31
C ASP A 46 3.88 -1.74 21.55
N TYR A 47 4.61 -0.74 21.05
CA TYR A 47 4.03 0.30 20.20
C TYR A 47 3.42 -0.30 18.92
N LYS A 48 4.10 -1.26 18.30
CA LYS A 48 3.62 -1.94 17.09
C LYS A 48 2.36 -2.76 17.37
N GLU A 49 2.32 -3.49 18.47
CA GLU A 49 1.14 -4.27 18.86
C GLU A 49 -0.04 -3.37 19.23
N GLY A 50 0.19 -2.33 20.03
CA GLY A 50 -0.83 -1.34 20.37
C GLY A 50 -1.44 -0.68 19.13
N GLN A 51 -0.62 -0.32 18.13
CA GLN A 51 -1.10 0.22 16.86
C GLN A 51 -1.99 -0.81 16.12
N ARG A 52 -1.59 -2.07 16.09
CA ARG A 52 -2.37 -3.15 15.44
C ARG A 52 -3.71 -3.37 16.15
N LEU A 53 -3.72 -3.44 17.48
CA LEU A 53 -4.93 -3.64 18.27
C LEU A 53 -5.90 -2.46 18.13
N SER A 54 -5.38 -1.24 18.17
CA SER A 54 -6.17 -0.03 17.93
C SER A 54 -6.81 -0.03 16.54
N GLN A 55 -6.05 -0.39 15.50
CA GLN A 55 -6.58 -0.50 14.14
C GLN A 55 -7.66 -1.60 14.05
N LYS A 56 -7.45 -2.75 14.68
CA LYS A 56 -8.43 -3.85 14.72
C LYS A 56 -9.73 -3.39 15.39
N LYS A 57 -9.64 -2.78 16.57
CA LYS A 57 -10.79 -2.25 17.31
C LYS A 57 -11.53 -1.19 16.50
N TRP A 58 -10.80 -0.28 15.85
CA TRP A 58 -11.42 0.73 14.99
C TRP A 58 -12.18 0.11 13.82
N LEU A 59 -11.60 -0.89 13.14
CA LEU A 59 -12.27 -1.60 12.04
C LEU A 59 -13.51 -2.36 12.50
N GLN A 60 -13.46 -3.01 13.66
CA GLN A 60 -14.61 -3.69 14.27
C GLN A 60 -15.73 -2.69 14.59
N ASN A 61 -15.40 -1.53 15.13
CA ASN A 61 -16.37 -0.49 15.48
C ASN A 61 -16.89 0.30 14.27
N ASN A 62 -16.21 0.24 13.12
CA ASN A 62 -16.54 1.03 11.93
C ASN A 62 -16.73 0.16 10.67
N PRO A 63 -17.64 -0.84 10.70
CA PRO A 63 -17.84 -1.73 9.57
C PRO A 63 -18.33 -0.96 8.34
N GLY A 64 -17.73 -1.24 7.19
CA GLY A 64 -18.09 -0.61 5.92
C GLY A 64 -17.69 0.86 5.79
N TYR A 65 -16.97 1.45 6.76
CA TYR A 65 -16.55 2.85 6.72
C TYR A 65 -15.85 3.19 5.40
N TRP A 66 -14.85 2.41 4.98
CA TRP A 66 -14.10 2.68 3.74
C TRP A 66 -14.96 2.60 2.48
N LYS A 67 -16.01 1.78 2.46
CA LYS A 67 -16.97 1.71 1.36
C LYS A 67 -17.81 3.00 1.31
N LYS A 68 -18.34 3.42 2.45
CA LYS A 68 -19.10 4.69 2.59
C LYS A 68 -18.22 5.91 2.28
N TYR A 69 -16.98 5.93 2.77
CA TYR A 69 -16.02 7.01 2.52
C TYR A 69 -15.71 7.16 1.02
N ARG A 70 -15.40 6.05 0.33
CA ARG A 70 -15.11 6.08 -1.11
C ARG A 70 -16.33 6.49 -1.94
N ARG A 71 -17.54 6.10 -1.55
CA ARG A 71 -18.79 6.55 -2.20
C ARG A 71 -18.99 8.06 -2.06
N ARG A 72 -18.71 8.61 -0.87
CA ARG A 72 -18.80 10.05 -0.58
C ARG A 72 -17.67 10.88 -1.21
N ASN A 73 -16.53 10.27 -1.54
CA ASN A 73 -15.35 10.96 -2.08
C ASN A 73 -14.89 10.31 -3.39
N PRO A 74 -15.72 10.31 -4.46
CA PRO A 74 -15.44 9.58 -5.69
C PRO A 74 -14.18 10.09 -6.41
N GLU A 75 -13.96 11.41 -6.41
CA GLU A 75 -12.78 12.05 -7.00
C GLU A 75 -11.48 11.60 -6.33
N LYS A 76 -11.40 11.71 -4.99
CA LYS A 76 -10.24 11.24 -4.21
C LYS A 76 -10.01 9.73 -4.40
N ALA A 77 -11.09 8.95 -4.44
CA ALA A 77 -11.01 7.52 -4.70
C ALA A 77 -10.47 7.22 -6.11
N GLY A 78 -10.89 7.99 -7.12
CA GLY A 78 -10.39 7.91 -8.50
C GLY A 78 -8.91 8.24 -8.58
N ARG A 79 -8.50 9.40 -8.04
CA ARG A 79 -7.10 9.82 -7.98
C ARG A 79 -6.22 8.77 -7.29
N ASN A 80 -6.63 8.26 -6.14
CA ASN A 80 -5.89 7.23 -5.41
C ASN A 80 -5.75 5.93 -6.22
N ARG A 81 -6.79 5.54 -6.98
CA ARG A 81 -6.71 4.38 -7.89
C ARG A 81 -5.69 4.61 -9.00
N SER A 82 -5.70 5.77 -9.66
CA SER A 82 -4.74 6.09 -10.73
C SER A 82 -3.30 6.14 -10.21
N LEU A 83 -3.06 6.80 -9.06
CA LEU A 83 -1.74 6.84 -8.44
C LEU A 83 -1.27 5.46 -7.99
N GLN A 84 -2.18 4.57 -7.55
CA GLN A 84 -1.85 3.19 -7.24
C GLN A 84 -1.40 2.42 -8.49
N LYS A 85 -2.05 2.62 -9.64
CA LYS A 85 -1.62 2.01 -10.91
C LYS A 85 -0.20 2.44 -11.26
N ILE A 86 0.08 3.75 -11.22
CA ILE A 86 1.42 4.29 -11.48
C ILE A 86 2.45 3.69 -10.53
N ARG A 87 2.15 3.63 -9.22
CA ARG A 87 3.06 3.04 -8.22
C ARG A 87 3.31 1.56 -8.50
N ASN A 88 2.29 0.80 -8.87
CA ASN A 88 2.44 -0.62 -9.21
C ASN A 88 3.30 -0.81 -10.46
N MET A 89 3.13 0.04 -11.49
CA MET A 89 3.97 0.00 -12.70
C MET A 89 5.42 0.41 -12.44
N LYS A 90 5.63 1.36 -11.51
CA LYS A 90 6.97 1.86 -11.14
C LYS A 90 7.75 0.94 -10.22
N GLN A 91 7.17 -0.15 -9.70
CA GLN A 91 7.92 -1.15 -8.94
C GLN A 91 8.54 -2.13 -9.95
N PRO A 92 9.84 -2.04 -10.26
CA PRO A 92 10.51 -3.09 -11.00
C PRO A 92 10.56 -4.32 -10.09
N HIS A 93 10.44 -5.51 -10.65
CA HIS A 93 10.73 -6.75 -9.94
C HIS A 93 11.99 -6.59 -9.06
N PRO A 94 11.94 -6.86 -7.74
CA PRO A 94 13.16 -6.78 -6.94
C PRO A 94 14.15 -7.85 -7.45
N PRO A 95 15.46 -7.56 -7.54
CA PRO A 95 16.48 -8.55 -7.89
C PRO A 95 16.74 -9.59 -6.77
N LYS A 96 15.82 -9.73 -5.82
CA LYS A 96 15.85 -10.71 -4.71
C LYS A 96 14.40 -11.07 -4.35
N PRO A 97 14.11 -12.27 -3.81
CA PRO A 97 12.79 -12.63 -3.32
C PRO A 97 12.47 -11.85 -2.04
N SER A 98 12.22 -10.55 -2.19
CA SER A 98 11.61 -9.72 -1.15
C SER A 98 10.15 -10.13 -1.06
N LYS A 99 9.71 -10.53 0.13
CA LYS A 99 8.33 -10.92 0.50
C LYS A 99 7.27 -9.82 0.24
N THR A 100 7.65 -8.72 -0.40
CA THR A 100 6.73 -7.63 -0.77
C THR A 100 6.14 -7.93 -2.14
N ILE A 101 5.34 -9.00 -2.21
CA ILE A 101 4.41 -9.22 -3.31
C ILE A 101 3.57 -7.94 -3.40
N GLY A 102 3.46 -7.34 -4.60
CA GLY A 102 2.65 -6.14 -4.79
C GLY A 102 1.25 -6.30 -4.19
N ILE A 103 0.57 -5.20 -3.86
CA ILE A 103 -0.68 -5.21 -3.06
C ILE A 103 -1.66 -6.25 -3.59
N ALA A 104 -1.70 -7.41 -2.94
CA ALA A 104 -2.63 -8.48 -3.26
C ALA A 104 -4.02 -8.02 -2.82
N LYS A 105 -4.96 -7.93 -3.76
CA LYS A 105 -6.37 -7.77 -3.41
C LYS A 105 -6.87 -9.13 -2.93
N MET A 106 -7.21 -9.24 -1.66
CA MET A 106 -7.83 -10.45 -1.10
C MET A 106 -9.34 -10.53 -1.36
N ASP A 107 -9.93 -9.58 -2.08
CA ASP A 107 -11.36 -9.63 -2.39
C ASP A 107 -11.64 -10.82 -3.32
N ALA A 108 -12.49 -11.75 -2.88
CA ALA A 108 -12.99 -12.84 -3.70
C ALA A 108 -13.54 -12.29 -5.03
N ARG A 109 -13.08 -12.84 -6.15
CA ARG A 109 -13.66 -12.54 -7.47
C ARG A 109 -15.16 -12.83 -7.35
N LYS A 110 -16.00 -11.85 -7.71
CA LYS A 110 -17.41 -12.15 -7.98
C LYS A 110 -17.41 -13.19 -9.10
N SER A 111 -18.06 -14.33 -8.88
CA SER A 111 -18.29 -15.34 -9.91
C SER A 111 -19.07 -14.67 -11.03
N SER A 112 -18.38 -14.17 -12.06
CA SER A 112 -19.04 -13.84 -13.30
C SER A 112 -19.49 -15.16 -13.89
N LEU A 113 -20.82 -15.32 -14.00
CA LEU A 113 -21.55 -16.44 -14.58
C LEU A 113 -21.32 -16.60 -16.10
N GLN A 114 -20.21 -16.08 -16.61
CA GLN A 114 -19.73 -16.43 -17.93
C GLN A 114 -18.85 -17.65 -17.73
N SER A 115 -19.29 -18.79 -18.25
CA SER A 115 -18.45 -19.97 -18.39
C SER A 115 -17.14 -19.51 -19.03
N LEU A 116 -16.09 -19.42 -18.21
CA LEU A 116 -14.76 -19.00 -18.65
C LEU A 116 -14.12 -20.17 -19.41
N SER A 117 -14.85 -20.85 -20.29
CA SER A 117 -14.28 -21.94 -21.08
C SER A 117 -13.44 -21.36 -22.21
N GLY A 118 -12.26 -21.93 -22.45
CA GLY A 118 -11.38 -21.52 -23.55
C GLY A 118 -9.91 -21.34 -23.17
N GLN A 119 -9.14 -20.88 -24.14
CA GLN A 119 -7.70 -20.62 -24.01
C GLN A 119 -7.46 -19.21 -23.48
N TYR A 120 -6.70 -19.10 -22.39
CA TYR A 120 -6.32 -17.83 -21.79
C TYR A 120 -4.81 -17.76 -21.58
N TRP A 121 -4.28 -16.55 -21.65
CA TRP A 121 -2.92 -16.26 -21.22
C TRP A 121 -2.98 -15.63 -19.83
N LEU A 122 -2.39 -16.29 -18.84
CA LEU A 122 -2.13 -15.66 -17.55
C LEU A 122 -0.88 -14.80 -17.69
N VAL A 123 -1.08 -13.49 -17.77
CA VAL A 123 0.00 -12.51 -17.80
C VAL A 123 0.16 -11.92 -16.39
N PRO A 124 1.20 -12.30 -15.62
CA PRO A 124 1.38 -11.81 -14.27
C PRO A 124 1.83 -10.34 -14.30
N THR A 125 0.97 -9.45 -13.83
CA THR A 125 1.26 -8.01 -13.77
C THR A 125 2.14 -7.60 -12.58
N VAL A 126 2.52 -8.55 -11.71
CA VAL A 126 3.19 -8.27 -10.42
C VAL A 126 4.45 -9.12 -10.19
N ALA A 127 4.55 -10.30 -10.82
CA ALA A 127 5.68 -11.22 -10.64
C ALA A 127 6.37 -11.50 -11.99
N LYS A 128 7.68 -11.77 -11.95
CA LYS A 128 8.50 -12.07 -13.13
C LYS A 128 8.31 -13.54 -13.49
N MET A 129 7.20 -13.88 -14.11
CA MET A 129 6.97 -15.20 -14.68
C MET A 129 6.53 -15.00 -16.13
N ASP A 130 6.94 -15.91 -17.00
CA ASP A 130 6.48 -15.92 -18.38
C ASP A 130 4.96 -16.09 -18.45
N ALA A 131 4.36 -15.55 -19.51
CA ALA A 131 2.93 -15.73 -19.72
C ALA A 131 2.63 -17.23 -19.84
N VAL A 132 1.80 -17.76 -18.95
CA VAL A 132 1.43 -19.18 -18.98
C VAL A 132 0.12 -19.31 -19.73
N LYS A 133 0.14 -20.16 -20.77
CA LYS A 133 -1.08 -20.56 -21.48
C LYS A 133 -1.85 -21.54 -20.61
N ILE A 134 -3.09 -21.22 -20.29
CA ILE A 134 -3.98 -22.10 -19.56
C ILE A 134 -5.26 -22.35 -20.36
N PHE A 135 -5.83 -23.54 -20.18
CA PHE A 135 -7.16 -23.87 -20.66
C PHE A 135 -8.07 -23.99 -19.46
N ILE A 136 -9.12 -23.17 -19.43
CA ILE A 136 -10.15 -23.27 -18.40
C ILE A 136 -11.32 -24.04 -19.02
N ALA A 137 -11.79 -25.08 -18.34
CA ALA A 137 -12.96 -25.85 -18.74
C ALA A 137 -13.99 -25.82 -17.61
N THR A 138 -15.26 -25.60 -17.95
CA THR A 138 -16.36 -25.74 -16.98
C THR A 138 -16.77 -27.20 -16.93
N VAL A 139 -16.54 -27.86 -15.79
CA VAL A 139 -17.11 -29.18 -15.53
C VAL A 139 -18.58 -28.99 -15.16
N PRO A 140 -19.54 -29.56 -15.90
CA PRO A 140 -20.93 -29.53 -15.48
C PRO A 140 -21.06 -30.28 -14.16
N VAL A 141 -21.58 -29.60 -13.14
CA VAL A 141 -21.97 -30.25 -11.89
C VAL A 141 -23.24 -31.04 -12.20
N ASN A 142 -23.14 -32.36 -12.32
CA ASN A 142 -24.34 -33.20 -12.33
C ASN A 142 -24.96 -33.13 -10.93
N PRO A 143 -26.21 -32.69 -10.78
CA PRO A 143 -26.91 -32.77 -9.50
C PRO A 143 -27.13 -34.24 -9.11
N PRO A 144 -27.18 -34.56 -7.81
CA PRO A 144 -27.37 -35.92 -7.29
C PRO A 144 -28.72 -36.51 -7.68
#